data_AF-A0A242CI67-F1
#
_entry.id   AF-A0A242CI67-F1
#
_cell.length_a   1.000
_cell.length_b   1.000
_cell.length_c   1.000
_cell.angle_alpha   90.00
_cell.angle_beta   90.00
_cell.angle_gamma   90.00
#
_symmetry.space_group_name_H-M   'P 1'
#
loop_
_entity.id
_entity.type
_entity.pdbx_description
1 polymer ?
#
loop_
_entity_poly.entity_id
_entity_poly.type
_entity_poly.pdbx_seq_one_letter_code
_entity_poly.pdbx_strand_id
1 'polypeptide(L)'
;MFIFVFFGAVLFMFVTFFILLFLVTFLYVDDLEMSAIIFFNEIRIAFFVSKKKRILDSARFISGMIRSDMKKIIRKKDEDLMQHFSLKKDEVTRLKKAAEEIARNKEVLLISLEDTKALLESIDKLSFLGSYKIAIQKFSEKENIIIYKEQSRKNRVERYKQLEKELSDGVLNDSKEDLIKNLATNKFPTVLC
;
A
#
# COMPACT_ATOMS: atom_id res chain seq x y z
N MET A 1 19.06 6.79 -41.61
CA MET A 1 17.88 7.70 -41.52
C MET A 1 16.61 6.96 -41.08
N PHE A 2 16.18 5.89 -41.77
CA PHE A 2 14.99 5.11 -41.41
C PHE A 2 14.97 4.57 -39.97
N ILE A 3 16.09 4.07 -39.45
CA ILE A 3 16.19 3.54 -38.08
C ILE A 3 15.94 4.64 -37.04
N PHE A 4 16.48 5.85 -37.22
CA PHE A 4 16.27 6.98 -36.31
C PHE A 4 14.82 7.48 -36.32
N VAL A 5 14.18 7.51 -37.49
CA VAL A 5 12.76 7.88 -37.61
C VAL A 5 11.86 6.83 -36.94
N PHE A 6 12.19 5.55 -37.08
CA PHE A 6 11.47 4.45 -36.43
C PHE A 6 11.59 4.51 -34.90
N PHE A 7 12.79 4.66 -34.35
CA PHE A 7 12.99 4.82 -32.91
C PHE A 7 12.29 6.08 -32.36
N GLY A 8 12.32 7.18 -33.11
CA GLY A 8 11.60 8.41 -32.77
C GLY A 8 10.08 8.20 -32.70
N ALA A 9 9.51 7.50 -33.67
CA ALA A 9 8.07 7.21 -33.70
C ALA A 9 7.63 6.27 -32.57
N VAL A 10 8.43 5.25 -32.25
CA VAL A 10 8.16 4.34 -31.13
C VAL A 10 8.22 5.09 -29.80
N LEU A 11 9.26 5.91 -29.59
CA LEU A 11 9.39 6.72 -28.38
C LEU A 11 8.22 7.69 -28.24
N PHE A 12 7.81 8.35 -29.33
CA PHE A 12 6.67 9.25 -29.34
C PHE A 12 5.36 8.53 -28.99
N MET A 13 5.13 7.32 -29.52
CA MET A 13 3.98 6.48 -29.14
C MET A 13 3.97 6.14 -27.64
N PHE A 14 5.12 5.79 -27.07
CA PHE A 14 5.22 5.54 -25.62
C PHE A 14 4.91 6.79 -24.80
N VAL A 15 5.51 7.93 -25.15
CA VAL A 15 5.28 9.20 -24.43
C VAL A 15 3.81 9.61 -24.50
N THR A 16 3.21 9.56 -25.68
CA THR A 16 1.78 9.89 -25.86
C THR A 16 0.87 8.95 -25.09
N PHE A 17 1.17 7.65 -25.06
CA PHE A 17 0.43 6.68 -24.24
C PHE A 17 0.47 7.02 -22.74
N PHE A 18 1.65 7.37 -22.21
CA PHE A 18 1.79 7.76 -20.80
C PHE A 18 1.10 9.08 -20.47
N ILE A 19 1.13 10.06 -21.38
CA ILE A 19 0.39 11.32 -21.23
C ILE A 19 -1.11 11.04 -21.21
N LEU A 20 -1.61 10.20 -22.12
CA LEU A 20 -3.03 9.83 -22.17
C LEU A 20 -3.47 9.15 -20.87
N LEU A 21 -2.67 8.20 -20.36
CA LEU A 21 -2.93 7.53 -19.08
C LEU A 21 -3.01 8.53 -17.92
N PHE A 22 -2.07 9.46 -17.85
CA PHE A 22 -2.06 10.50 -16.83
C PHE A 22 -3.31 11.40 -16.93
N LEU A 23 -3.69 11.81 -18.15
CA LEU A 23 -4.91 12.59 -18.39
C LEU A 23 -6.17 11.84 -17.95
N VAL A 24 -6.28 10.55 -18.27
CA VAL A 24 -7.41 9.72 -17.80
C VAL A 24 -7.45 9.70 -16.28
N THR A 25 -6.31 9.49 -15.61
CA THR A 25 -6.28 9.53 -14.13
C THR A 25 -6.75 10.86 -13.59
N PHE A 26 -6.25 11.97 -14.16
CA PHE A 26 -6.63 13.31 -13.73
C PHE A 26 -8.13 13.58 -13.91
N LEU A 27 -8.72 13.14 -15.03
CA LEU A 27 -10.15 13.31 -15.28
C LEU A 27 -11.04 12.56 -14.29
N TYR A 28 -10.61 11.40 -13.79
CA TYR A 28 -11.40 10.59 -12.86
C TYR A 28 -11.14 10.92 -11.39
N VAL A 29 -9.92 11.34 -11.05
CA VAL A 29 -9.51 11.63 -9.66
C VAL A 29 -9.76 13.10 -9.29
N ASP A 30 -9.71 14.02 -10.26
CA ASP A 30 -9.93 15.46 -10.07
C ASP A 30 -8.98 16.09 -9.01
N ASP A 31 -7.78 15.52 -8.86
CA ASP A 31 -6.72 16.01 -7.98
C ASP A 31 -5.35 15.70 -8.60
N LEU A 32 -4.58 16.75 -8.92
CA LEU A 32 -3.29 16.66 -9.60
C LEU A 32 -2.25 15.90 -8.76
N GLU A 33 -2.21 16.15 -7.45
CA GLU A 33 -1.25 15.53 -6.53
C GLU A 33 -1.50 14.03 -6.44
N MET A 34 -2.75 13.63 -6.25
CA MET A 34 -3.14 12.22 -6.20
C MET A 34 -2.94 11.52 -7.53
N SER A 35 -3.25 12.20 -8.64
CA SER A 35 -3.04 11.65 -9.99
C SER A 35 -1.57 11.34 -10.26
N ALA A 36 -0.66 12.25 -9.87
CA ALA A 36 0.78 12.03 -9.97
C ALA A 36 1.23 10.86 -9.08
N ILE A 37 0.74 10.80 -7.84
CA ILE A 37 1.07 9.72 -6.91
C ILE A 37 0.64 8.36 -7.47
N ILE A 38 -0.59 8.24 -7.95
CA ILE A 38 -1.11 7.01 -8.56
C ILE A 38 -0.23 6.63 -9.76
N PHE A 39 0.00 7.57 -10.68
CA PHE A 39 0.76 7.32 -11.89
C PHE A 39 2.19 6.81 -11.62
N PHE A 40 2.95 7.51 -10.79
CA PHE A 40 4.32 7.11 -10.47
C PHE A 40 4.38 5.81 -9.67
N ASN A 41 3.45 5.59 -8.72
CA ASN A 41 3.43 4.36 -7.95
C ASN A 41 3.11 3.15 -8.82
N GLU A 42 2.14 3.24 -9.72
CA GLU A 42 1.75 2.12 -10.58
C GLU A 42 2.82 1.79 -11.62
N ILE A 43 3.47 2.80 -12.22
CA ILE A 43 4.66 2.57 -13.06
C ILE A 43 5.73 1.88 -12.25
N ARG A 44 6.01 2.37 -11.04
CA ARG A 44 7.05 1.80 -10.19
C ARG A 44 6.75 0.34 -9.86
N ILE A 45 5.50 0.03 -9.50
CA ILE A 45 5.06 -1.32 -9.17
C ILE A 45 5.15 -2.24 -10.39
N ALA A 46 4.75 -1.78 -11.57
CA ALA A 46 4.77 -2.58 -12.79
C ALA A 46 6.17 -2.91 -13.29
N PHE A 47 7.09 -1.93 -13.27
CA PHE A 47 8.42 -2.10 -13.88
C PHE A 47 9.52 -2.48 -12.89
N PHE A 48 9.38 -2.14 -11.60
CA PHE A 48 10.47 -2.30 -10.63
C PHE A 48 10.15 -3.23 -9.46
N VAL A 49 8.89 -3.65 -9.30
CA VAL A 49 8.50 -4.56 -8.21
C VAL A 49 8.15 -5.92 -8.79
N SER A 50 8.88 -6.95 -8.36
CA SER A 50 8.63 -8.33 -8.81
C SER A 50 7.25 -8.82 -8.37
N LYS A 51 6.60 -9.64 -9.22
CA LYS A 51 5.29 -10.25 -8.94
C LYS A 51 5.27 -10.96 -7.58
N LYS A 52 6.32 -11.72 -7.26
CA LYS A 52 6.49 -12.39 -5.96
C LYS A 52 6.48 -11.41 -4.79
N LYS A 53 7.16 -10.27 -4.92
CA LYS A 53 7.18 -9.24 -3.89
C LYS A 53 5.82 -8.55 -3.73
N ARG A 54 5.10 -8.27 -4.82
CA ARG A 54 3.73 -7.70 -4.79
C ARG A 54 2.76 -8.61 -4.01
N ILE A 55 2.81 -9.91 -4.27
CA ILE A 55 1.98 -10.90 -3.57
C ILE A 55 2.33 -10.92 -2.08
N LEU A 56 3.63 -10.97 -1.74
CA LEU A 56 4.08 -10.98 -0.34
C LEU A 56 3.66 -9.72 0.42
N ASP A 57 3.84 -8.55 -0.18
CA ASP A 57 3.48 -7.27 0.45
C ASP A 57 1.95 -7.18 0.64
N SER A 58 1.16 -7.68 -0.32
CA SER A 58 -0.30 -7.78 -0.19
C SER A 58 -0.73 -8.76 0.91
N ALA A 59 -0.10 -9.93 1.00
CA ALA A 59 -0.39 -10.92 2.03
C ALA A 59 -0.07 -10.39 3.44
N ARG A 60 1.03 -9.63 3.58
CA ARG A 60 1.38 -8.94 4.82
C ARG A 60 0.35 -7.87 5.19
N PHE A 61 -0.10 -7.09 4.22
CA PHE A 61 -1.11 -6.06 4.43
C PHE A 61 -2.43 -6.66 4.90
N ILE A 62 -2.95 -7.68 4.20
CA ILE A 62 -4.17 -8.40 4.58
C ILE A 62 -4.02 -9.01 5.98
N SER A 63 -2.90 -9.68 6.24
CA SER A 63 -2.61 -10.23 7.58
C SER A 63 -2.59 -9.14 8.66
N GLY A 64 -2.07 -7.95 8.34
CA GLY A 64 -2.07 -6.79 9.22
C GLY A 64 -3.49 -6.29 9.53
N MET A 65 -4.36 -6.21 8.52
CA MET A 65 -5.77 -5.86 8.70
C MET A 65 -6.48 -6.88 9.59
N ILE A 66 -6.35 -8.17 9.29
CA ILE A 66 -6.95 -9.25 10.10
C ILE A 66 -6.51 -9.13 11.56
N ARG A 67 -5.22 -8.93 11.85
CA ARG A 67 -4.73 -8.74 13.22
C ARG A 67 -5.30 -7.48 13.89
N SER A 68 -5.45 -6.40 13.13
CA SER A 68 -6.07 -5.17 13.63
C SER A 68 -7.51 -5.44 14.06
N ASP A 69 -8.27 -6.17 13.24
CA ASP A 69 -9.66 -6.51 13.55
C ASP A 69 -9.75 -7.51 14.71
N MET A 70 -8.85 -8.49 14.80
CA MET A 70 -8.75 -9.36 15.98
C MET A 70 -8.52 -8.55 17.28
N LYS A 71 -7.65 -7.52 17.24
CA LYS A 71 -7.46 -6.62 18.39
C LYS A 71 -8.71 -5.83 18.75
N LYS A 72 -9.50 -5.42 17.75
CA LYS A 72 -10.80 -4.77 18.01
C LYS A 72 -11.78 -5.74 18.67
N ILE A 73 -11.83 -7.00 18.21
CA ILE A 73 -12.66 -8.05 18.80
C ILE A 73 -12.28 -8.29 20.27
N ILE A 74 -10.98 -8.42 20.58
CA ILE A 74 -10.49 -8.62 21.96
C ILE A 74 -10.92 -7.46 22.88
N ARG A 75 -10.86 -6.22 22.38
CA ARG A 75 -11.17 -5.00 23.13
C ARG A 75 -12.67 -4.71 23.28
N LYS A 76 -13.55 -5.29 22.44
CA LYS A 76 -15.00 -5.11 22.55
C LYS A 76 -15.53 -5.78 23.83
N LYS A 77 -16.61 -5.24 24.40
CA LYS A 77 -17.30 -5.88 25.53
C LYS A 77 -17.92 -7.20 25.08
N ASP A 78 -18.01 -8.17 25.99
CA ASP A 78 -18.59 -9.47 25.69
C ASP A 78 -20.06 -9.33 25.28
N GLU A 79 -20.81 -8.48 25.97
CA GLU A 79 -22.21 -8.15 25.69
C GLU A 79 -22.41 -7.66 24.24
N ASP A 80 -21.55 -6.76 23.76
CA ASP A 80 -21.61 -6.23 22.39
C ASP A 80 -21.36 -7.33 21.36
N LEU A 81 -20.45 -8.27 21.66
CA LEU A 81 -20.12 -9.39 20.78
C LEU A 81 -21.24 -10.45 20.79
N MET A 82 -21.82 -10.73 21.96
CA MET A 82 -22.98 -11.61 22.10
C MET A 82 -24.15 -11.07 21.28
N GLN A 83 -24.40 -9.75 21.33
CA GLN A 83 -25.49 -9.12 20.57
C GLN A 83 -25.20 -9.05 19.06
N HIS A 84 -23.99 -8.64 18.66
CA HIS A 84 -23.65 -8.52 17.22
C HIS A 84 -23.60 -9.85 16.50
N PHE A 85 -23.11 -10.90 17.17
CA PHE A 85 -22.86 -12.20 16.54
C PHE A 85 -23.85 -13.29 17.00
N SER A 86 -24.81 -12.93 17.87
CA SER A 86 -25.76 -13.88 18.47
C SER A 86 -25.07 -15.07 19.15
N LEU A 87 -23.95 -14.80 19.84
CA LEU A 87 -23.13 -15.82 20.50
C LEU A 87 -23.47 -15.95 21.98
N LYS A 88 -23.29 -17.15 22.53
CA LYS A 88 -23.29 -17.40 23.97
C LYS A 88 -21.98 -16.95 24.62
N LYS A 89 -22.00 -16.76 25.94
CA LYS A 89 -20.85 -16.24 26.71
C LYS A 89 -19.60 -17.13 26.61
N ASP A 90 -19.78 -18.44 26.60
CA ASP A 90 -18.72 -19.43 26.43
C ASP A 90 -18.12 -19.39 25.01
N GLU A 91 -18.95 -19.17 23.99
CA GLU A 91 -18.51 -18.99 22.60
C GLU A 91 -17.71 -17.69 22.43
N VAL A 92 -18.14 -16.59 23.05
CA VAL A 92 -17.38 -15.32 23.06
C VAL A 92 -16.03 -15.48 23.75
N THR A 93 -15.96 -16.24 24.84
CA THR A 93 -14.70 -16.54 25.54
C THR A 93 -13.74 -17.32 24.62
N ARG A 94 -14.24 -18.32 23.88
CA ARG A 94 -13.45 -19.08 22.90
C ARG A 94 -12.99 -18.20 21.74
N LEU A 95 -13.87 -17.36 21.21
CA LEU A 95 -13.57 -16.43 20.13
C LEU A 95 -12.45 -15.45 20.52
N LYS A 96 -12.54 -14.84 21.70
CA LYS A 96 -11.51 -13.92 22.18
C LYS A 96 -10.17 -14.62 22.39
N LYS A 97 -10.18 -15.84 22.94
CA LYS A 97 -8.96 -16.64 23.12
C LYS A 97 -8.28 -16.96 21.77
N ALA A 98 -9.05 -17.37 20.77
CA ALA A 98 -8.53 -17.60 19.42
C ALA A 98 -8.02 -16.30 18.77
N ALA A 99 -8.76 -15.19 18.92
CA ALA A 99 -8.36 -13.88 18.41
C ALA A 99 -7.05 -13.39 19.07
N GLU A 100 -6.85 -13.65 20.37
CA GLU A 100 -5.61 -13.32 21.08
C GLU A 100 -4.41 -14.11 20.54
N GLU A 101 -4.59 -15.41 20.30
CA GLU A 101 -3.55 -16.27 19.73
C GLU A 101 -3.11 -15.76 18.35
N ILE A 102 -4.08 -15.46 17.49
CA ILE A 102 -3.86 -14.91 16.15
C ILE A 102 -3.21 -13.51 16.21
N ALA A 103 -3.61 -12.66 17.15
CA ALA A 103 -3.11 -11.29 17.27
C ALA A 103 -1.68 -11.21 17.81
N ARG A 104 -1.24 -12.18 18.63
CA ARG A 104 0.11 -12.21 19.21
C ARG A 104 1.18 -12.62 18.22
N ASN A 105 0.84 -13.46 17.23
CA ASN A 105 1.82 -14.01 16.31
C ASN A 105 2.10 -13.10 15.10
N LYS A 106 3.06 -12.18 15.25
CA LYS A 106 3.39 -11.16 14.23
C LYS A 106 4.11 -11.71 13.00
N GLU A 107 4.76 -12.87 13.12
CA GLU A 107 5.58 -13.44 12.04
C GLU A 107 4.79 -14.34 11.08
N VAL A 108 3.62 -14.83 11.50
CA VAL A 108 2.80 -15.75 10.70
C VAL A 108 1.85 -15.01 9.77
N LEU A 109 1.99 -15.21 8.46
CA LEU A 109 0.99 -14.80 7.49
C LEU A 109 -0.32 -15.54 7.79
N LEU A 110 -1.41 -14.78 7.94
CA LEU A 110 -2.74 -15.34 8.23
C LEU A 110 -3.50 -15.75 6.96
N ILE A 111 -2.95 -15.40 5.80
CA ILE A 111 -3.42 -15.79 4.47
C ILE A 111 -2.24 -16.36 3.69
N SER A 112 -2.46 -17.45 2.96
CA SER A 112 -1.39 -18.05 2.15
C SER A 112 -1.01 -17.15 0.97
N LEU A 113 0.19 -17.33 0.44
CA LEU A 113 0.64 -16.60 -0.74
C LEU A 113 -0.14 -17.05 -1.98
N GLU A 114 -0.51 -18.33 -2.04
CA GLU A 114 -1.32 -18.94 -3.08
C GLU A 114 -2.73 -18.33 -3.11
N ASP A 115 -3.40 -18.22 -1.96
CA ASP A 115 -4.72 -17.59 -1.86
C ASP A 115 -4.66 -16.10 -2.21
N THR A 116 -3.62 -15.41 -1.73
CA THR A 116 -3.40 -14.00 -2.07
C THR A 116 -3.18 -13.83 -3.58
N LYS A 117 -2.42 -14.72 -4.21
CA LYS A 117 -2.20 -14.70 -5.65
C LYS A 117 -3.51 -14.93 -6.41
N ALA A 118 -4.27 -15.96 -6.04
CA ALA A 118 -5.55 -16.27 -6.66
C ALA A 118 -6.52 -15.09 -6.55
N LEU A 119 -6.58 -14.46 -5.37
CA LEU A 119 -7.38 -13.25 -5.15
C LEU A 119 -6.93 -12.13 -6.08
N LEU A 120 -5.64 -11.80 -6.13
CA LEU A 120 -5.12 -10.71 -6.97
C LEU A 120 -5.29 -10.99 -8.47
N GLU A 121 -5.23 -12.26 -8.91
CA GLU A 121 -5.48 -12.64 -10.31
C GLU A 121 -6.97 -12.53 -10.67
N SER A 122 -7.89 -12.90 -9.76
CA SER A 122 -9.35 -12.82 -9.99
C SER A 122 -9.87 -11.40 -10.26
N ILE A 123 -9.16 -10.40 -9.74
CA ILE A 123 -9.49 -8.97 -9.88
C ILE A 123 -8.51 -8.24 -10.81
N ASP A 124 -7.69 -8.98 -11.56
CA ASP A 124 -6.64 -8.48 -12.46
C ASP A 124 -5.65 -7.49 -11.83
N LYS A 125 -5.51 -7.49 -10.49
CA LYS A 125 -4.59 -6.59 -9.76
C LYS A 125 -3.12 -6.87 -10.06
N LEU A 126 -2.79 -8.01 -10.67
CA LEU A 126 -1.40 -8.34 -11.02
C LEU A 126 -0.96 -7.71 -12.35
N SER A 127 -1.88 -7.35 -13.25
CA SER A 127 -1.54 -6.59 -14.45
C SER A 127 -1.34 -5.10 -14.12
N PHE A 128 -0.60 -4.38 -14.97
CA PHE A 128 -0.45 -2.93 -14.82
C PHE A 128 -1.79 -2.21 -14.98
N LEU A 129 -2.57 -2.56 -16.01
CA LEU A 129 -3.85 -1.91 -16.27
C LEU A 129 -4.88 -2.19 -15.18
N GLY A 130 -4.89 -3.40 -14.61
CA GLY A 130 -5.83 -3.75 -13.54
C GLY A 130 -5.50 -3.08 -12.21
N SER A 131 -4.22 -3.02 -11.80
CA SER A 131 -3.83 -2.25 -10.61
C SER A 131 -4.08 -0.74 -10.80
N TYR A 132 -3.77 -0.22 -11.99
CA TYR A 132 -4.01 1.18 -12.36
C TYR A 132 -5.50 1.54 -12.32
N LYS A 133 -6.37 0.71 -12.89
CA LYS A 133 -7.83 0.90 -12.87
C LYS A 133 -8.36 0.96 -11.44
N ILE A 134 -7.91 0.05 -10.57
CA ILE A 134 -8.38 0.00 -9.18
C ILE A 134 -7.91 1.21 -8.38
N ALA A 135 -6.68 1.68 -8.62
CA ALA A 135 -6.20 2.91 -8.00
C ALA A 135 -7.05 4.12 -8.41
N ILE A 136 -7.37 4.27 -9.70
CA ILE A 136 -8.26 5.34 -10.18
C ILE A 136 -9.64 5.24 -9.52
N GLN A 137 -10.27 4.05 -9.53
CA GLN A 137 -11.59 3.85 -8.93
C GLN A 137 -11.63 4.17 -7.43
N LYS A 138 -10.57 3.81 -6.70
CA LYS A 138 -10.49 4.12 -5.27
C LYS A 138 -10.38 5.62 -5.03
N PHE A 139 -9.60 6.33 -5.83
CA PHE A 139 -9.35 7.76 -5.64
C PHE A 139 -10.27 8.68 -6.43
N SER A 140 -11.22 8.15 -7.20
CA SER A 140 -12.33 8.96 -7.72
C SER A 140 -13.29 9.42 -6.61
N GLU A 141 -13.25 8.77 -5.45
CA GLU A 141 -14.00 9.19 -4.26
C GLU A 141 -13.18 10.19 -3.43
N LYS A 142 -13.70 11.42 -3.26
CA LYS A 142 -13.01 12.50 -2.52
C LYS A 142 -12.69 12.15 -1.08
N GLU A 143 -13.51 11.33 -0.42
CA GLU A 143 -13.27 10.86 0.95
C GLU A 143 -11.94 10.08 1.04
N ASN A 144 -11.69 9.19 0.08
CA ASN A 144 -10.46 8.39 0.05
C ASN A 144 -9.21 9.25 -0.18
N ILE A 145 -9.34 10.35 -0.95
CA ILE A 145 -8.26 11.33 -1.12
C ILE A 145 -7.94 12.00 0.23
N ILE A 146 -8.95 12.45 0.97
CA ILE A 146 -8.75 13.13 2.26
C ILE A 146 -8.08 12.19 3.26
N ILE A 147 -8.62 10.98 3.42
CA ILE A 147 -8.06 9.95 4.32
C ILE A 147 -6.59 9.67 3.97
N TYR A 148 -6.28 9.52 2.69
CA TYR A 148 -4.92 9.26 2.25
C TYR A 148 -3.96 10.41 2.57
N LYS A 149 -4.37 11.67 2.31
CA LYS A 149 -3.55 12.84 2.59
C LYS A 149 -3.31 13.01 4.09
N GLU A 150 -4.32 12.76 4.93
CA GLU A 150 -4.18 12.78 6.39
C GLU A 150 -3.22 11.70 6.91
N GLN A 151 -3.37 10.46 6.43
CA GLN A 151 -2.46 9.36 6.80
C GLN A 151 -1.03 9.63 6.33
N SER A 152 -0.87 10.15 5.10
CA SER A 152 0.44 10.52 4.56
C SER A 152 1.11 11.62 5.38
N ARG A 153 0.35 12.61 5.88
CA ARG A 153 0.87 13.66 6.76
C ARG A 153 1.31 13.10 8.11
N LYS A 154 0.50 12.25 8.74
CA LYS A 154 0.83 11.59 10.02
C LYS A 154 2.11 10.74 9.89
N ASN A 155 2.19 9.92 8.84
CA ASN A 155 3.36 9.07 8.59
C ASN A 155 4.62 9.88 8.29
N ARG A 156 4.53 11.00 7.55
CA ARG A 156 5.67 11.91 7.33
C ARG A 156 6.17 12.48 8.66
N VAL A 157 5.26 12.98 9.51
CA VAL A 157 5.64 13.55 10.82
C VAL A 157 6.29 12.50 11.73
N GLU A 158 5.75 11.29 11.80
CA GLU A 158 6.36 10.21 12.58
C GLU A 158 7.73 9.81 12.04
N ARG A 159 7.88 9.75 10.71
CA ARG A 159 9.16 9.45 10.07
C ARG A 159 10.18 10.56 10.28
N TYR A 160 9.78 11.84 10.23
CA TYR A 160 10.65 12.96 10.56
C TYR A 160 11.13 12.87 12.01
N LYS A 161 10.25 12.54 12.95
CA LYS A 161 10.64 12.33 14.36
C LYS A 161 11.58 11.15 14.53
N GLN A 162 11.38 10.06 13.78
CA GLN A 162 12.31 8.92 13.78
C GLN A 162 13.66 9.30 13.16
N LEU A 163 13.67 10.03 12.05
CA LEU A 163 14.89 10.48 11.39
C LEU A 163 15.64 11.51 12.23
N GLU A 164 14.93 12.40 12.92
CA GLU A 164 15.48 13.35 13.87
C GLU A 164 16.12 12.62 15.06
N LYS A 165 15.49 11.53 15.52
CA LYS A 165 16.05 10.65 16.53
C LYS A 165 17.29 9.88 16.02
N GLU A 166 17.23 9.31 14.82
CA GLU A 166 18.36 8.62 14.18
C GLU A 166 19.52 9.56 13.86
N LEU A 167 19.24 10.82 13.51
CA LEU A 167 20.23 11.86 13.29
C LEU A 167 20.82 12.34 14.62
N SER A 168 20.01 12.54 15.66
CA SER A 168 20.54 12.91 16.98
C SER A 168 21.33 11.78 17.64
N ASP A 169 20.95 10.52 17.40
CA ASP A 169 21.69 9.34 17.84
C ASP A 169 22.92 9.04 16.93
N GLY A 170 22.87 9.41 15.65
CA GLY A 170 23.89 9.11 14.62
C GLY A 170 24.88 10.24 14.29
N VAL A 171 24.64 11.48 14.72
CA VAL A 171 25.58 12.63 14.57
C VAL A 171 26.84 12.46 15.43
N LEU A 172 26.93 11.40 16.22
CA LEU A 172 28.17 11.05 16.92
C LEU A 172 29.16 10.22 16.09
N ASN A 173 28.89 9.78 14.85
CA ASN A 173 29.89 8.94 14.19
C ASN A 173 30.12 8.91 12.67
N ASP A 174 29.34 9.50 11.74
CA ASP A 174 29.81 9.51 10.33
C ASP A 174 29.26 10.60 9.41
N SER A 175 30.09 10.95 8.41
CA SER A 175 30.03 12.10 7.50
C SER A 175 28.69 12.29 6.76
N LYS A 176 28.24 13.55 6.69
CA LYS A 176 27.01 14.05 6.02
C LYS A 176 26.80 13.55 4.57
N GLU A 177 27.83 13.08 3.89
CA GLU A 177 27.75 12.62 2.51
C GLU A 177 27.04 11.27 2.33
N ASP A 178 27.12 10.35 3.30
CA ASP A 178 26.45 9.04 3.20
C ASP A 178 24.96 9.12 3.51
N LEU A 179 24.56 10.07 4.35
CA LEU A 179 23.15 10.35 4.68
C LEU A 179 22.37 10.89 3.47
N ILE A 180 22.99 11.74 2.65
CA ILE A 180 22.36 12.29 1.44
C ILE A 180 22.19 11.20 0.37
N LYS A 181 23.14 10.28 0.24
CA LYS A 181 23.03 9.11 -0.65
C LYS A 181 21.93 8.14 -0.20
N ASN A 182 21.75 7.93 1.11
CA ASN A 182 20.70 7.05 1.65
C ASN A 182 19.29 7.67 1.66
N LEU A 183 19.18 9.00 1.67
CA LEU A 183 17.91 9.70 1.49
C LEU A 183 17.41 9.64 0.04
N ALA A 184 18.33 9.66 -0.94
CA ALA A 184 17.99 9.51 -2.37
C ALA A 184 17.55 8.08 -2.75
N THR A 185 17.98 7.05 -2.01
CA THR A 185 17.63 5.64 -2.27
C THR A 185 16.41 5.15 -1.50
N ASN A 186 15.88 5.95 -0.57
CA ASN A 186 14.75 5.60 0.27
C ASN A 186 13.42 5.72 -0.49
N LYS A 187 13.16 4.69 -1.29
CA LYS A 187 11.86 4.19 -1.77
C LYS A 187 10.65 4.99 -1.23
N PHE A 188 10.00 5.75 -2.11
CA PHE A 188 8.64 6.26 -1.90
C PHE A 188 7.77 5.16 -1.28
N PRO A 189 6.97 5.46 -0.26
CA PRO A 189 6.12 4.46 0.36
C PRO A 189 5.15 3.93 -0.69
N THR A 190 5.25 2.62 -0.95
CA THR A 190 4.17 1.87 -1.56
C THR A 190 3.01 1.92 -0.59
N VAL A 191 2.16 2.93 -0.70
CA VAL A 191 0.86 2.90 -0.03
C VAL A 191 0.02 1.94 -0.85
N LEU A 192 0.05 0.67 -0.45
CA LEU A 192 -0.82 -0.37 -0.97
C LEU A 192 -2.26 0.14 -0.89
N CYS A 193 -2.87 0.32 -2.06
CA CYS A 193 -4.30 0.55 -2.19
C CYS A 193 -5.08 -0.72 -2.47
#